data_AF-A0A7H4MGE4-F1
#
_entry.id   AF-A0A7H4MGE4-F1
#
_cell.length_a   1.000
_cell.length_b   1.000
_cell.length_c   1.000
_cell.angle_alpha   90.00
_cell.angle_beta   90.00
_cell.angle_gamma   90.00
#
_symmetry.space_group_name_H-M   'P 1'
#
loop_
_entity.id
_entity.type
_entity.pdbx_description
1 polymer ?
#
loop_
_entity_poly.entity_id
_entity_poly.type
_entity_poly.pdbx_seq_one_letter_code
_entity_poly.pdbx_strand_id
1 'polypeptide(L)'
;MIFNIQRYSTHDGPGIRTVVFLKGCSLGCRWCQNPESRARSEDLLYDSRLCLAGCDLCQQAAPEVITRTLDGLIIDRQNVNDKHITALRDCCPTTALTVCGEEKNVEAIMATVLRDKPFYDRSGGGITLSGGEPFMNPTLAQALFEASHQAGIHTAVETCLHVPWKYIEPALPFVDLFLADLKHVDEAVFQQWTDGSARRVLDNLQRLAQAGKKMIIRVPLIQGFNASEADIAAITDFAADRLQVSEIHFLPYHTLE
;
A
#
# COMPACT_ATOMS: atom_id res chain seq x y z
N MET A 1 -1.00 3.65 11.85
CA MET A 1 0.40 3.59 11.40
C MET A 1 0.45 3.92 9.91
N ILE A 2 1.29 4.87 9.52
CA ILE A 2 1.59 5.17 8.12
C ILE A 2 3.10 5.02 7.90
N PHE A 3 3.58 4.96 6.66
CA PHE A 3 5.03 5.01 6.40
C PHE A 3 5.45 6.16 5.49
N ASN A 4 4.51 6.74 4.73
CA ASN A 4 4.82 7.88 3.88
C ASN A 4 3.57 8.74 3.62
N ILE A 5 3.78 10.02 3.33
CA ILE A 5 2.77 10.92 2.76
C ILE A 5 3.40 11.57 1.53
N GLN A 6 2.99 11.14 0.34
CA GLN A 6 3.46 11.72 -0.92
C GLN A 6 2.46 12.78 -1.38
N ARG A 7 2.96 13.99 -1.57
CA ARG A 7 2.17 15.12 -2.06
C ARG A 7 2.33 15.23 -3.57
N TYR A 8 1.33 15.83 -4.23
CA TYR A 8 1.39 16.17 -5.65
C TYR A 8 1.44 14.98 -6.61
N SER A 9 0.79 13.87 -6.26
CA SER A 9 0.71 12.70 -7.15
C SER A 9 -0.37 12.86 -8.22
N THR A 10 -0.12 12.30 -9.41
CA THR A 10 -0.98 12.39 -10.60
C THR A 10 -1.43 11.04 -11.16
N HIS A 11 -0.97 9.93 -10.59
CA HIS A 11 -1.26 8.57 -11.09
C HIS A 11 -2.14 7.74 -10.15
N ASP A 12 -2.40 8.26 -8.94
CA ASP A 12 -3.10 7.56 -7.85
C ASP A 12 -4.58 7.99 -7.77
N GLY A 13 -5.17 8.36 -8.92
CA GLY A 13 -6.56 8.80 -9.06
C GLY A 13 -6.71 10.10 -9.85
N PRO A 14 -7.93 10.65 -9.95
CA PRO A 14 -8.18 11.87 -10.72
C PRO A 14 -7.58 13.11 -10.04
N GLY A 15 -7.14 14.07 -10.86
CA GLY A 15 -6.59 15.34 -10.40
C GLY A 15 -5.26 15.22 -9.66
N ILE A 16 -4.89 16.27 -8.93
CA ILE A 16 -3.70 16.29 -8.08
C ILE A 16 -4.07 15.67 -6.72
N ARG A 17 -3.24 14.77 -6.20
CA ARG A 17 -3.56 14.02 -4.98
C ARG A 17 -2.45 14.04 -3.96
N THR A 18 -2.83 13.96 -2.69
CA THR A 18 -1.91 13.51 -1.63
C THR A 18 -2.20 12.06 -1.32
N VAL A 19 -1.18 11.23 -1.44
CA VAL A 19 -1.25 9.79 -1.14
C VAL A 19 -0.73 9.56 0.27
N VAL A 20 -1.57 8.97 1.12
CA VAL A 20 -1.20 8.54 2.46
C VAL A 20 -0.96 7.03 2.41
N PHE A 21 0.28 6.62 2.64
CA PHE A 21 0.67 5.22 2.57
C PHE A 21 0.59 4.55 3.95
N LEU A 22 -0.39 3.66 4.11
CA LEU A 22 -0.65 2.94 5.34
C LEU A 22 0.20 1.66 5.42
N LYS A 23 0.57 1.28 6.64
CA LYS A 23 1.26 0.02 6.94
C LYS A 23 0.26 -1.12 7.17
N GLY A 24 0.70 -2.36 6.97
CA GLY A 24 -0.10 -3.57 6.98
C GLY A 24 -0.60 -3.98 5.60
N CYS A 25 -0.23 -5.16 5.12
CA CYS A 25 -0.83 -5.81 3.96
C CYS A 25 -0.99 -7.31 4.24
N SER A 26 -2.12 -7.89 3.85
CA SER A 26 -2.41 -9.31 4.05
C SER A 26 -1.86 -10.20 2.94
N LEU A 27 -1.27 -9.61 1.89
CA LEU A 27 -0.67 -10.32 0.77
C LEU A 27 0.87 -10.28 0.85
N GLY A 28 1.49 -11.36 0.36
CA GLY A 28 2.93 -11.51 0.12
C GLY A 28 3.25 -11.51 -1.38
N CYS A 29 2.78 -10.51 -2.14
CA CYS A 29 3.01 -10.45 -3.59
C CYS A 29 4.51 -10.48 -3.91
N ARG A 30 4.94 -11.40 -4.78
CA ARG A 30 6.36 -11.55 -5.19
C ARG A 30 6.95 -10.32 -5.89
N TRP A 31 6.09 -9.47 -6.45
CA TRP A 31 6.46 -8.23 -7.15
C TRP A 31 6.13 -6.96 -6.34
N CYS A 32 5.87 -7.09 -5.04
CA CYS A 32 5.47 -5.96 -4.20
C CYS A 32 6.47 -4.80 -4.31
N GLN A 33 6.00 -3.62 -4.70
CA GLN A 33 6.82 -2.41 -4.80
C GLN A 33 7.02 -1.71 -3.45
N ASN A 34 6.15 -1.99 -2.47
CA ASN A 34 6.23 -1.44 -1.12
C ASN A 34 6.33 -2.57 -0.08
N PRO A 35 7.33 -3.47 -0.12
CA PRO A 35 7.44 -4.59 0.82
C PRO A 35 7.49 -4.14 2.29
N GLU A 36 7.98 -2.92 2.56
CA GLU A 36 8.00 -2.25 3.86
C GLU A 36 6.62 -1.98 4.46
N SER A 37 5.59 -1.97 3.61
CA SER A 37 4.21 -1.76 4.02
C SER A 37 3.56 -3.05 4.54
N ARG A 38 4.17 -4.23 4.40
CA ARG A 38 3.53 -5.50 4.78
C ARG A 38 3.33 -5.63 6.28
N ALA A 39 4.35 -5.28 7.06
CA ALA A 39 4.28 -5.28 8.52
C ALA A 39 3.29 -4.22 9.00
N ARG A 40 2.48 -4.55 10.02
CA ARG A 40 1.55 -3.60 10.64
C ARG A 40 2.26 -2.63 11.59
N SER A 41 3.29 -3.14 12.28
CA SER A 41 4.18 -2.38 13.15
C SER A 41 5.33 -1.76 12.36
N GLU A 42 6.08 -0.90 13.03
CA GLU A 42 7.36 -0.40 12.52
C GLU A 42 8.29 -1.57 12.12
N ASP A 43 9.07 -1.36 11.07
CA ASP A 43 10.01 -2.35 10.54
C ASP A 43 11.27 -1.65 10.02
N LEU A 44 12.35 -2.39 9.81
CA LEU A 44 13.63 -1.89 9.34
C LEU A 44 13.74 -2.00 7.82
N LEU A 45 14.13 -0.91 7.17
CA LEU A 45 14.56 -0.91 5.78
C LEU A 45 16.07 -0.85 5.71
N TYR A 46 16.64 -1.65 4.81
CA TYR A 46 18.07 -1.69 4.59
C TYR A 46 18.39 -1.66 3.10
N ASP A 47 19.12 -0.62 2.69
CA ASP A 47 19.73 -0.51 1.36
C ASP A 47 21.25 -0.60 1.50
N SER A 48 21.81 -1.73 1.09
CA SER A 48 23.25 -1.97 1.16
C SER A 48 24.08 -0.99 0.32
N ARG A 49 23.50 -0.44 -0.76
CA ARG A 49 24.18 0.51 -1.66
C ARG A 49 24.51 1.83 -0.98
N LEU A 50 23.72 2.21 0.02
CA LEU A 50 23.92 3.43 0.82
C LEU A 50 24.80 3.18 2.06
N CYS A 51 25.17 1.93 2.35
CA CYS A 51 25.85 1.56 3.58
C CYS A 51 27.34 1.91 3.52
N LEU A 52 27.79 2.75 4.46
CA LEU A 52 29.20 3.18 4.52
C LEU A 52 30.12 2.00 4.90
N ALA A 53 31.19 1.81 4.14
CA ALA A 53 32.24 0.85 4.45
C ALA A 53 32.87 1.13 5.82
N GLY A 54 33.00 0.09 6.65
CA GLY A 54 33.57 0.20 8.00
C GLY A 54 32.68 0.84 9.07
N CYS A 55 31.48 1.31 8.72
CA CYS A 55 30.50 1.77 9.72
C CYS A 55 29.85 0.58 10.44
N ASP A 56 29.81 0.64 11.77
CA ASP A 56 29.26 -0.39 12.67
C ASP A 56 28.25 0.16 13.69
N LEU A 57 27.84 1.43 13.56
CA LEU A 57 26.94 2.11 14.51
C LEU A 57 25.64 1.34 14.79
N CYS A 58 25.01 0.77 13.76
CA CYS A 58 23.79 -0.02 13.90
C CYS A 58 24.03 -1.35 14.62
N GLN A 59 25.19 -1.99 14.42
CA GLN A 59 25.60 -3.17 15.20
C GLN A 59 25.87 -2.79 16.66
N GLN A 60 26.51 -1.64 16.91
CA GLN A 60 26.72 -1.17 18.29
C GLN A 60 25.39 -0.83 18.99
N ALA A 61 24.43 -0.25 18.26
CA ALA A 61 23.12 0.12 18.79
C ALA A 61 22.22 -1.09 19.10
N ALA A 62 22.30 -2.16 18.29
CA ALA A 62 21.48 -3.35 18.46
C ALA A 62 22.28 -4.64 18.16
N PRO A 63 23.30 -4.98 18.98
CA PRO A 63 24.23 -6.08 18.70
C PRO A 63 23.59 -7.46 18.75
N GLU A 64 22.42 -7.57 19.40
CA GLU A 64 21.65 -8.81 19.51
C GLU A 64 20.97 -9.20 18.17
N VAL A 65 20.72 -8.23 17.28
CA VAL A 65 19.92 -8.43 16.06
C VAL A 65 20.55 -7.89 14.78
N ILE A 66 21.63 -7.11 14.87
CA ILE A 66 22.38 -6.60 13.71
C ILE A 66 23.79 -7.18 13.73
N THR A 67 24.15 -7.87 12.65
CA THR A 67 25.53 -8.33 12.41
C THR A 67 26.08 -7.68 11.14
N ARG A 68 27.18 -6.93 11.26
CA ARG A 68 27.93 -6.37 10.13
C ARG A 68 28.69 -7.48 9.42
N THR A 69 28.56 -7.52 8.11
CA THR A 69 29.35 -8.36 7.21
C THR A 69 30.18 -7.48 6.28
N LEU A 70 31.07 -8.10 5.50
CA LEU A 70 31.86 -7.40 4.49
C LEU A 70 30.98 -6.65 3.48
N ASP A 71 29.88 -7.28 3.06
CA ASP A 71 29.01 -6.77 1.98
C ASP A 71 27.72 -6.10 2.49
N GLY A 72 27.54 -5.95 3.81
CA GLY A 72 26.35 -5.30 4.34
C GLY A 72 26.01 -5.62 5.79
N LEU A 73 24.72 -5.74 6.06
CA LEU A 73 24.15 -6.10 7.36
C LEU A 73 23.31 -7.37 7.22
N ILE A 74 23.45 -8.27 8.18
CA ILE A 74 22.47 -9.31 8.46
C ILE A 74 21.58 -8.79 9.60
N ILE A 75 20.27 -8.75 9.35
CA ILE A 75 19.27 -8.30 10.31
C ILE A 75 18.45 -9.52 10.71
N ASP A 76 18.52 -9.91 11.99
CA ASP A 76 17.66 -10.95 12.55
C ASP A 76 16.26 -10.39 12.83
N ARG A 77 15.48 -10.25 11.75
CA ARG A 77 14.14 -9.65 11.77
C ARG A 77 13.17 -10.35 12.73
N GLN A 78 13.39 -11.62 13.05
CA GLN A 78 12.50 -12.37 13.94
C GLN A 78 12.65 -11.97 15.42
N ASN A 79 13.83 -11.44 15.78
CA ASN A 79 14.16 -11.04 17.15
C ASN A 79 14.18 -9.51 17.35
N VAL A 80 13.92 -8.73 16.30
CA VAL A 80 13.73 -7.27 16.41
C VAL A 80 12.49 -6.97 17.27
N ASN A 81 12.63 -6.04 18.20
CA ASN A 81 11.58 -5.60 19.12
C ASN A 81 11.63 -4.07 19.29
N ASP A 82 10.70 -3.50 20.07
CA ASP A 82 10.56 -2.05 20.22
C ASP A 82 11.82 -1.35 20.77
N LYS A 83 12.60 -2.02 21.62
CA LYS A 83 13.90 -1.52 22.11
C LYS A 83 14.88 -1.38 20.95
N HIS A 84 14.95 -2.39 20.08
CA HIS A 84 15.81 -2.36 18.89
C HIS A 84 15.36 -1.28 17.90
N ILE A 85 14.05 -1.17 17.62
CA ILE A 85 13.51 -0.13 16.73
C ILE A 85 13.86 1.27 17.25
N THR A 86 13.70 1.50 18.55
CA THR A 86 14.05 2.79 19.17
C THR A 86 15.55 3.09 19.05
N ALA A 87 16.41 2.12 19.34
CA ALA A 87 17.86 2.28 19.25
C ALA A 87 18.34 2.54 17.81
N LEU A 88 17.65 1.96 16.82
CA LEU A 88 18.07 2.02 15.41
C LEU A 88 17.53 3.23 14.64
N ARG A 89 16.51 3.94 15.15
CA ARG A 89 15.79 5.01 14.43
C ARG A 89 16.68 6.07 13.82
N ASP A 90 17.67 6.55 14.58
CA ASP A 90 18.55 7.65 14.16
C ASP A 90 20.04 7.26 14.19
N CYS A 91 20.34 5.95 14.22
CA CYS A 91 21.72 5.47 14.35
C CYS A 91 22.50 5.48 13.02
N CYS A 92 21.80 5.49 11.88
CA CYS A 92 22.43 5.34 10.56
C CYS A 92 22.64 6.70 9.88
N PRO A 93 23.89 7.20 9.79
CA PRO A 93 24.15 8.53 9.25
C PRO A 93 23.88 8.65 7.74
N THR A 94 23.95 7.54 7.00
CA THR A 94 23.69 7.52 5.55
C THR A 94 22.26 7.14 5.22
N THR A 95 21.41 6.86 6.21
CA THR A 95 20.04 6.32 6.03
C THR A 95 19.99 5.00 5.26
N ALA A 96 21.12 4.28 5.21
CA ALA A 96 21.15 2.92 4.67
C ALA A 96 20.27 1.97 5.46
N LEU A 97 20.18 2.15 6.78
CA LEU A 97 19.24 1.48 7.66
C LEU A 97 18.26 2.54 8.20
N THR A 98 16.96 2.36 7.97
CA THR A 98 15.92 3.27 8.46
C THR A 98 14.79 2.52 9.12
N VAL A 99 14.14 3.14 10.10
CA VAL A 99 12.88 2.66 10.66
C VAL A 99 11.75 3.17 9.77
N CYS A 100 10.97 2.23 9.23
CA CYS A 100 9.82 2.49 8.40
C CYS A 100 8.52 2.28 9.18
N GLY A 101 7.78 3.36 9.33
CA GLY A 101 6.53 3.41 10.08
C GLY A 101 6.53 4.53 11.10
N GLU A 102 5.40 5.21 11.20
CA GLU A 102 5.15 6.24 12.19
C GLU A 102 3.68 6.22 12.61
N GLU A 103 3.44 6.30 13.93
CA GLU A 103 2.10 6.52 14.45
C GLU A 103 1.73 7.99 14.31
N LYS A 104 0.76 8.26 13.44
CA LYS A 104 0.13 9.58 13.32
C LYS A 104 -1.36 9.46 13.58
N ASN A 105 -1.88 10.44 14.33
CA ASN A 105 -3.31 10.62 14.47
C ASN A 105 -3.90 11.25 13.19
N VAL A 106 -5.23 11.19 13.06
CA VAL A 106 -5.97 11.69 11.90
C VAL A 106 -5.71 13.19 11.70
N GLU A 107 -5.69 13.97 12.78
CA GLU A 107 -5.48 15.42 12.73
C GLU A 107 -4.13 15.79 12.10
N ALA A 108 -3.04 15.14 12.51
CA ALA A 108 -1.70 15.40 11.98
C ALA A 108 -1.57 15.01 10.50
N ILE A 109 -2.19 13.89 10.10
CA ILE A 109 -2.23 13.47 8.69
C ILE A 109 -3.03 14.50 7.88
N MET A 110 -4.23 14.84 8.33
CA MET A 110 -5.10 15.80 7.64
C MET A 110 -4.50 17.20 7.56
N ALA A 111 -3.77 17.64 8.59
CA ALA A 111 -3.02 18.90 8.56
C ALA A 111 -1.96 18.93 7.45
N THR A 112 -1.43 17.78 7.03
CA THR A 112 -0.53 17.67 5.87
C THR A 112 -1.33 17.63 4.57
N VAL A 113 -2.36 16.78 4.50
CA VAL A 113 -3.23 16.62 3.31
C VAL A 113 -3.86 17.94 2.88
N LEU A 114 -4.34 18.75 3.83
CA LEU A 114 -5.05 20.00 3.57
C LEU A 114 -4.14 21.13 3.08
N ARG A 115 -2.80 21.01 3.20
CA ARG A 115 -1.86 21.99 2.63
C ARG A 115 -2.00 22.11 1.12
N ASP A 116 -2.44 21.04 0.46
CA ASP A 116 -2.61 20.98 -0.99
C ASP A 116 -4.06 21.20 -1.44
N LYS A 117 -4.97 21.59 -0.52
CA LYS A 117 -6.38 21.87 -0.85
C LYS A 117 -6.56 22.82 -2.05
N PRO A 118 -5.79 23.91 -2.21
CA PRO A 118 -5.91 24.78 -3.38
C PRO A 118 -5.66 24.07 -4.72
N PHE A 119 -4.86 22.98 -4.74
CA PHE A 119 -4.65 22.18 -5.95
C PHE A 119 -5.82 21.22 -6.19
N TYR A 120 -6.39 20.65 -5.14
CA TYR A 120 -7.55 19.77 -5.23
C TYR A 120 -8.76 20.52 -5.80
N ASP A 121 -9.02 21.73 -5.28
CA ASP A 121 -10.15 22.57 -5.69
C ASP A 121 -10.08 22.94 -7.19
N ARG A 122 -8.87 23.04 -7.77
CA ARG A 122 -8.66 23.32 -9.20
C ARG A 122 -8.69 22.09 -10.08
N SER A 123 -8.22 20.95 -9.58
CA SER A 123 -8.03 19.73 -10.37
C SER A 123 -9.13 18.69 -10.19
N GLY A 124 -10.04 18.87 -9.22
CA GLY A 124 -10.99 17.83 -8.81
C GLY A 124 -10.33 16.67 -8.04
N GLY A 125 -9.11 16.88 -7.55
CA GLY A 125 -8.32 15.87 -6.83
C GLY A 125 -8.64 15.79 -5.34
N GLY A 126 -7.71 15.24 -4.55
CA GLY A 126 -7.89 15.07 -3.11
C GLY A 126 -6.94 14.06 -2.47
N ILE A 127 -7.47 13.16 -1.65
CA ILE A 127 -6.67 12.17 -0.92
C ILE A 127 -6.75 10.78 -1.57
N THR A 128 -5.64 10.06 -1.62
CA THR A 128 -5.65 8.61 -1.86
C THR A 128 -5.06 7.89 -0.68
N LEU A 129 -5.75 6.87 -0.15
CA LEU A 129 -5.11 5.95 0.79
C LEU A 129 -4.51 4.78 -0.01
N SER A 130 -3.23 4.49 0.23
CA SER A 130 -2.46 3.46 -0.46
C SER A 130 -1.45 2.81 0.52
N GLY A 131 -0.35 2.24 0.03
CA GLY A 131 0.71 1.60 0.82
C GLY A 131 0.61 0.10 0.79
N GLY A 132 0.23 -0.47 1.93
CA GLY A 132 -0.13 -1.87 2.02
C GLY A 132 -1.58 -2.07 1.57
N GLU A 133 -2.42 -2.52 2.49
CA GLU A 133 -3.86 -2.60 2.32
C GLU A 133 -4.51 -1.62 3.31
N PRO A 134 -5.03 -0.46 2.85
CA PRO A 134 -5.60 0.57 3.73
C PRO A 134 -6.65 0.01 4.72
N PHE A 135 -7.47 -0.96 4.29
CA PHE A 135 -8.49 -1.57 5.13
C PHE A 135 -7.95 -2.59 6.15
N MET A 136 -6.64 -2.83 6.21
CA MET A 136 -6.00 -3.48 7.37
C MET A 136 -5.96 -2.56 8.60
N ASN A 137 -6.21 -1.26 8.41
CA ASN A 137 -6.39 -0.28 9.48
C ASN A 137 -7.78 0.38 9.35
N PRO A 138 -8.88 -0.38 9.52
CA PRO A 138 -10.22 0.07 9.14
C PRO A 138 -10.63 1.37 9.86
N THR A 139 -10.32 1.49 11.15
CA THR A 139 -10.66 2.69 11.94
C THR A 139 -9.93 3.94 11.43
N LEU A 140 -8.64 3.83 11.10
CA LEU A 140 -7.86 4.94 10.59
C LEU A 140 -8.30 5.31 9.17
N ALA A 141 -8.50 4.31 8.30
CA ALA A 141 -8.95 4.53 6.93
C ALA A 141 -10.32 5.25 6.90
N GLN A 142 -11.29 4.75 7.66
CA GLN A 142 -12.61 5.38 7.78
C GLN A 142 -12.51 6.83 8.27
N ALA A 143 -11.76 7.08 9.35
CA ALA A 143 -11.64 8.41 9.92
C ALA A 143 -10.96 9.41 8.96
N LEU A 144 -9.97 8.96 8.18
CA LEU A 144 -9.33 9.78 7.15
C LEU A 144 -10.29 10.09 6.00
N PHE A 145 -11.08 9.11 5.54
CA PHE A 145 -12.08 9.34 4.50
C PHE A 145 -13.19 10.29 4.96
N GLU A 146 -13.71 10.08 6.17
CA GLU A 146 -14.74 10.94 6.76
C GLU A 146 -14.24 12.38 6.92
N ALA A 147 -13.05 12.58 7.50
CA ALA A 147 -12.45 13.91 7.66
C ALA A 147 -12.19 14.60 6.30
N SER A 148 -11.78 13.83 5.30
CA SER A 148 -11.54 14.35 3.94
C SER A 148 -12.85 14.75 3.25
N HIS A 149 -13.89 13.95 3.38
CA HIS A 149 -15.21 14.26 2.85
C HIS A 149 -15.81 15.50 3.53
N GLN A 150 -15.66 15.64 4.85
CA GLN A 150 -16.07 16.84 5.60
C GLN A 150 -15.29 18.09 5.16
N ALA A 151 -14.03 17.94 4.75
CA ALA A 151 -13.21 19.02 4.19
C ALA A 151 -13.53 19.32 2.71
N GLY A 152 -14.48 18.60 2.10
CA GLY A 152 -14.93 18.80 0.73
C GLY A 152 -13.86 18.44 -0.31
N ILE A 153 -13.05 17.40 -0.08
CA ILE A 153 -12.05 16.92 -1.04
C ILE A 153 -12.37 15.48 -1.47
N HIS A 154 -12.07 15.15 -2.73
CA HIS A 154 -12.39 13.83 -3.29
C HIS A 154 -11.54 12.74 -2.64
N THR A 155 -12.16 11.63 -2.26
CA THR A 155 -11.49 10.48 -1.63
C THR A 155 -11.29 9.33 -2.61
N ALA A 156 -10.11 8.73 -2.61
CA ALA A 156 -9.84 7.52 -3.37
C ALA A 156 -9.07 6.51 -2.51
N VAL A 157 -9.15 5.24 -2.88
CA VAL A 157 -8.40 4.17 -2.22
C VAL A 157 -7.77 3.26 -3.24
N GLU A 158 -6.47 3.02 -3.10
CA GLU A 158 -5.76 1.92 -3.76
C GLU A 158 -5.78 0.73 -2.81
N THR A 159 -6.37 -0.38 -3.26
CA THR A 159 -6.67 -1.51 -2.37
C THR A 159 -6.55 -2.84 -3.12
N CYS A 160 -5.98 -3.83 -2.44
CA CYS A 160 -5.96 -5.20 -2.91
C CYS A 160 -7.22 -5.98 -2.49
N LEU A 161 -8.07 -5.37 -1.65
CA LEU A 161 -9.33 -5.89 -1.14
C LEU A 161 -9.21 -7.24 -0.44
N HIS A 162 -8.00 -7.66 -0.05
CA HIS A 162 -7.78 -8.93 0.63
C HIS A 162 -7.99 -8.78 2.16
N VAL A 163 -9.18 -8.36 2.56
CA VAL A 163 -9.59 -8.20 3.97
C VAL A 163 -11.02 -8.69 4.20
N PRO A 164 -11.46 -8.90 5.46
CA PRO A 164 -12.87 -9.11 5.76
C PRO A 164 -13.73 -7.92 5.32
N TRP A 165 -14.90 -8.18 4.72
CA TRP A 165 -15.85 -7.13 4.27
C TRP A 165 -16.17 -6.09 5.36
N LYS A 166 -16.29 -6.53 6.63
CA LYS A 166 -16.52 -5.68 7.80
C LYS A 166 -15.48 -4.57 8.01
N TYR A 167 -14.31 -4.66 7.36
CA TYR A 167 -13.27 -3.62 7.40
C TYR A 167 -13.43 -2.58 6.29
N ILE A 168 -14.14 -2.91 5.21
CA ILE A 168 -14.38 -2.05 4.05
C ILE A 168 -15.72 -1.33 4.19
N GLU A 169 -16.77 -2.07 4.54
CA GLU A 169 -18.16 -1.60 4.58
C GLU A 169 -18.39 -0.26 5.31
N PRO A 170 -17.79 -0.01 6.50
CA PRO A 170 -18.00 1.25 7.22
C PRO A 170 -17.47 2.49 6.48
N ALA A 171 -16.49 2.32 5.59
CA ALA A 171 -15.88 3.42 4.84
C ALA A 171 -16.63 3.76 3.55
N LEU A 172 -17.52 2.89 3.05
CA LEU A 172 -18.20 3.08 1.76
C LEU A 172 -18.89 4.44 1.58
N PRO A 173 -19.56 5.03 2.59
CA PRO A 173 -20.20 6.34 2.44
C PRO A 173 -19.22 7.48 2.13
N PHE A 174 -17.93 7.30 2.46
CA PHE A 174 -16.92 8.35 2.40
C PHE A 174 -15.86 8.12 1.33
N VAL A 175 -15.97 7.06 0.53
CA VAL A 175 -15.03 6.74 -0.56
C VAL A 175 -15.68 7.05 -1.92
N ASP A 176 -15.16 8.01 -2.66
CA ASP A 176 -15.71 8.38 -3.98
C ASP A 176 -15.24 7.41 -5.08
N LEU A 177 -14.02 6.89 -4.98
CA LEU A 177 -13.40 6.04 -5.99
C LEU A 177 -12.56 4.91 -5.38
N PHE A 178 -12.77 3.70 -5.89
CA PHE A 178 -11.87 2.57 -5.65
C PHE A 178 -10.96 2.37 -6.85
N LEU A 179 -9.66 2.39 -6.61
CA LEU A 179 -8.62 1.92 -7.50
C LEU A 179 -8.29 0.50 -7.05
N ALA A 180 -9.08 -0.47 -7.53
CA ALA A 180 -9.11 -1.82 -6.98
C ALA A 180 -8.25 -2.79 -7.79
N ASP A 181 -7.32 -3.48 -7.12
CA ASP A 181 -6.47 -4.44 -7.79
C ASP A 181 -7.20 -5.74 -8.11
N LEU A 182 -7.18 -6.15 -9.38
CA LEU A 182 -7.55 -7.50 -9.82
C LEU A 182 -6.29 -8.18 -10.35
N LYS A 183 -5.61 -8.91 -9.45
CA LYS A 183 -4.28 -9.48 -9.77
C LYS A 183 -4.39 -10.76 -10.59
N HIS A 184 -5.37 -11.62 -10.26
CA HIS A 184 -5.63 -12.88 -10.96
C HIS A 184 -7.03 -13.39 -10.60
N VAL A 185 -7.66 -14.19 -11.47
CA VAL A 185 -8.96 -14.82 -11.21
C VAL A 185 -8.86 -16.30 -10.80
N ASP A 186 -7.84 -17.01 -11.26
CA ASP A 186 -7.50 -18.36 -10.77
C ASP A 186 -6.97 -18.33 -9.33
N GLU A 187 -7.58 -19.14 -8.46
CA GLU A 187 -7.26 -19.17 -7.03
C GLU A 187 -5.92 -19.85 -6.72
N ALA A 188 -5.54 -20.89 -7.45
CA ALA A 188 -4.28 -21.60 -7.21
C ALA A 188 -3.08 -20.73 -7.61
N VAL A 189 -3.15 -20.08 -8.78
CA VAL A 189 -2.10 -19.16 -9.24
C VAL A 189 -2.00 -17.95 -8.31
N PHE A 190 -3.14 -17.36 -7.92
CA PHE A 190 -3.15 -16.25 -6.98
C PHE A 190 -2.50 -16.61 -5.64
N GLN A 191 -2.87 -17.76 -5.06
CA GLN A 191 -2.32 -18.22 -3.79
C GLN A 191 -0.80 -18.44 -3.88
N GLN A 192 -0.33 -19.09 -4.94
CA GLN A 192 1.09 -19.39 -5.13
C GLN A 192 1.97 -18.12 -5.18
N TRP A 193 1.43 -17.01 -5.72
CA TRP A 193 2.20 -15.79 -5.99
C TRP A 193 2.00 -14.66 -4.98
N THR A 194 0.94 -14.74 -4.17
CA THR A 194 0.57 -13.66 -3.24
C THR A 194 0.34 -14.15 -1.81
N ASP A 195 0.39 -15.46 -1.56
CA ASP A 195 0.03 -16.09 -0.28
C ASP A 195 -1.42 -15.83 0.18
N GLY A 196 -2.27 -15.28 -0.69
CA GLY A 196 -3.65 -14.89 -0.38
C GLY A 196 -4.72 -15.77 -1.03
N SER A 197 -5.99 -15.38 -0.84
CA SER A 197 -7.16 -16.01 -1.45
C SER A 197 -7.77 -15.09 -2.49
N ALA A 198 -7.78 -15.54 -3.76
CA ALA A 198 -8.47 -14.84 -4.84
C ALA A 198 -9.97 -14.69 -4.51
N ARG A 199 -10.60 -15.74 -3.98
CA ARG A 199 -12.02 -15.74 -3.63
C ARG A 199 -12.42 -14.56 -2.75
N ARG A 200 -11.59 -14.19 -1.76
CA ARG A 200 -11.86 -13.02 -0.89
C ARG A 200 -11.87 -11.71 -1.68
N VAL A 201 -10.89 -11.52 -2.56
CA VAL A 201 -10.78 -10.33 -3.41
C VAL A 201 -11.96 -10.25 -4.37
N LEU A 202 -12.27 -11.35 -5.07
CA LEU A 202 -13.36 -11.42 -6.04
C LEU A 202 -14.74 -11.23 -5.39
N ASP A 203 -14.95 -11.72 -4.16
CA ASP A 203 -16.18 -11.48 -3.39
C ASP A 203 -16.31 -10.00 -3.01
N ASN A 204 -15.25 -9.39 -2.48
CA ASN A 204 -15.26 -7.98 -2.11
C ASN A 204 -15.46 -7.06 -3.33
N LEU A 205 -14.84 -7.37 -4.47
CA LEU A 205 -15.07 -6.64 -5.73
C LEU A 205 -16.54 -6.68 -6.15
N GLN A 206 -17.17 -7.87 -6.11
CA GLN A 206 -18.60 -8.01 -6.44
C GLN A 206 -19.50 -7.25 -5.45
N ARG A 207 -19.17 -7.25 -4.15
CA ARG A 207 -19.91 -6.46 -3.15
C ARG A 207 -19.80 -4.96 -3.38
N LEU A 208 -18.63 -4.46 -3.79
CA LEU A 208 -18.45 -3.06 -4.17
C LEU A 208 -19.29 -2.69 -5.41
N ALA A 209 -19.33 -3.57 -6.42
CA ALA A 209 -20.17 -3.39 -7.60
C ALA A 209 -21.66 -3.35 -7.22
N GLN A 210 -22.12 -4.30 -6.38
CA GLN A 210 -23.50 -4.35 -5.89
C GLN A 210 -23.89 -3.13 -5.04
N ALA A 211 -22.93 -2.57 -4.29
CA ALA A 211 -23.11 -1.33 -3.55
C ALA A 211 -23.08 -0.07 -4.44
N GLY A 212 -22.95 -0.22 -5.76
CA GLY A 212 -22.93 0.89 -6.72
C GLY A 212 -21.70 1.80 -6.59
N LYS A 213 -20.61 1.30 -6.02
CA LYS A 213 -19.38 2.10 -5.86
C LYS A 213 -18.67 2.24 -7.20
N LYS A 214 -18.16 3.44 -7.48
CA LYS A 214 -17.31 3.68 -8.63
C LYS A 214 -15.96 2.98 -8.44
N MET A 215 -15.58 2.16 -9.41
CA MET A 215 -14.33 1.41 -9.40
C MET A 215 -13.60 1.56 -10.73
N ILE A 216 -12.27 1.65 -10.65
CA ILE A 216 -11.35 1.41 -11.76
C ILE A 216 -10.54 0.17 -11.37
N ILE A 217 -10.56 -0.84 -12.22
CA ILE A 217 -9.81 -2.08 -11.98
C ILE A 217 -8.36 -1.87 -12.40
N ARG A 218 -7.42 -2.21 -11.52
CA ARG A 218 -5.98 -2.08 -11.78
C ARG A 218 -5.34 -3.46 -11.84
N VAL A 219 -4.56 -3.67 -12.90
CA VAL A 219 -3.96 -4.97 -13.21
C VAL A 219 -2.47 -4.77 -13.46
N PRO A 220 -1.59 -4.92 -12.46
CA PRO A 220 -0.16 -4.97 -12.72
C PRO A 220 0.15 -6.22 -13.54
N LEU A 221 0.77 -6.04 -14.70
CA LEU A 221 1.12 -7.13 -15.63
C LEU A 221 2.47 -7.73 -15.25
N ILE A 222 2.45 -8.96 -14.75
CA ILE A 222 3.60 -9.72 -14.29
C ILE A 222 3.81 -10.93 -15.19
N GLN A 223 4.99 -11.01 -15.81
CA GLN A 223 5.37 -12.11 -16.68
C GLN A 223 5.36 -13.44 -15.91
N GLY A 224 4.75 -14.46 -16.51
CA GLY A 224 4.57 -15.78 -15.89
C GLY A 224 3.49 -15.88 -14.81
N PHE A 225 2.76 -14.79 -14.54
CA PHE A 225 1.66 -14.77 -13.57
C PHE A 225 0.32 -14.38 -14.19
N ASN A 226 0.19 -13.20 -14.80
CA ASN A 226 -1.10 -12.69 -15.32
C ASN A 226 -0.98 -11.92 -16.64
N ALA A 227 0.12 -12.13 -17.37
CA ALA A 227 0.43 -11.41 -18.61
C ALA A 227 0.25 -12.25 -19.88
N SER A 228 -0.29 -13.48 -19.78
CA SER A 228 -0.67 -14.24 -20.97
C SER A 228 -1.98 -13.73 -21.56
N GLU A 229 -2.21 -13.98 -22.85
CA GLU A 229 -3.47 -13.60 -23.51
C GLU A 229 -4.69 -14.23 -22.81
N ALA A 230 -4.57 -15.48 -22.35
CA ALA A 230 -5.63 -16.17 -21.62
C ALA A 230 -5.93 -15.52 -20.27
N ASP A 231 -4.89 -15.11 -19.52
CA ASP A 231 -5.08 -14.46 -18.21
C ASP A 231 -5.71 -13.08 -18.37
N ILE A 232 -5.25 -12.31 -19.36
CA ILE A 232 -5.79 -10.98 -19.67
C ILE A 232 -7.26 -11.08 -20.08
N ALA A 233 -7.61 -12.06 -20.92
CA ALA A 233 -8.99 -12.32 -21.30
C ALA A 233 -9.85 -12.64 -20.06
N ALA A 234 -9.40 -13.58 -19.23
CA ALA A 234 -10.15 -13.99 -18.04
C ALA A 234 -10.35 -12.85 -17.02
N ILE A 235 -9.34 -11.99 -16.84
CA ILE A 235 -9.43 -10.78 -16.00
C ILE A 235 -10.43 -9.77 -16.60
N THR A 236 -10.36 -9.55 -17.91
CA THR A 236 -11.24 -8.62 -18.62
C THR A 236 -12.69 -9.09 -18.58
N ASP A 237 -12.94 -10.37 -18.84
CA ASP A 237 -14.27 -10.99 -18.79
C ASP A 237 -14.85 -10.88 -17.38
N PHE A 238 -14.06 -11.16 -16.34
CA PHE A 238 -14.51 -10.98 -14.96
C PHE A 238 -14.90 -9.52 -14.66
N ALA A 239 -14.04 -8.57 -15.05
CA ALA A 239 -14.30 -7.15 -14.81
C ALA A 239 -15.53 -6.65 -15.57
N ALA A 240 -15.71 -7.05 -16.84
CA ALA A 240 -16.85 -6.66 -17.66
C ALA A 240 -18.16 -7.32 -17.20
N ASP A 241 -18.17 -8.65 -17.06
CA ASP A 241 -19.40 -9.41 -16.85
C ASP A 241 -19.87 -9.38 -15.40
N ARG A 242 -18.93 -9.45 -14.45
CA ARG A 242 -19.24 -9.61 -13.02
C ARG A 242 -19.27 -8.29 -12.28
N LEU A 243 -18.42 -7.34 -12.67
CA LEU A 243 -18.31 -6.05 -11.99
C LEU A 243 -18.94 -4.90 -12.79
N GLN A 244 -19.14 -5.07 -14.10
CA GLN A 244 -19.69 -4.05 -15.00
C GLN A 244 -18.93 -2.72 -14.91
N VAL A 245 -17.61 -2.79 -14.74
CA VAL A 245 -16.77 -1.60 -14.66
C VAL A 245 -16.61 -0.95 -16.03
N SER A 246 -16.46 0.38 -16.03
CA SER A 246 -16.26 1.15 -17.26
C SER A 246 -14.79 1.27 -17.67
N GLU A 247 -13.85 0.94 -16.78
CA GLU A 247 -12.43 1.25 -16.95
C GLU A 247 -11.53 0.20 -16.27
N ILE A 248 -10.50 -0.23 -17.01
CA ILE A 248 -9.44 -1.13 -16.55
C ILE A 248 -8.09 -0.49 -16.90
N HIS A 249 -7.16 -0.44 -15.94
CA HIS A 249 -5.80 0.02 -16.12
C HIS A 249 -4.83 -1.15 -16.04
N PHE A 250 -4.26 -1.54 -17.18
CA PHE A 250 -3.11 -2.44 -17.21
C PHE A 250 -1.84 -1.65 -16.91
N LEU A 251 -1.14 -2.03 -15.84
CA LEU A 251 0.06 -1.33 -15.37
C LEU A 251 1.30 -2.14 -15.74
N PRO A 252 2.25 -1.58 -16.50
CA PRO A 252 3.50 -2.27 -16.78
C PRO A 252 4.30 -2.46 -15.48
N TYR A 253 4.83 -3.66 -15.29
CA TYR A 253 5.74 -3.93 -14.19
C TYR A 253 7.17 -3.54 -14.58
N HIS A 254 7.75 -2.65 -13.78
CA HIS A 254 9.18 -2.32 -13.83
C HIS A 254 9.84 -2.99 -12.63
N THR A 255 10.87 -3.81 -12.88
CA THR A 255 11.80 -4.22 -11.83
C THR A 255 12.58 -2.98 -11.40
N LEU A 256 12.54 -2.64 -10.11
CA LEU A 256 13.52 -1.72 -9.53
C LEU A 256 14.87 -2.43 -9.64
N GLU A 257 15.68 -2.02 -10.62
CA GLU A 257 17.05 -2.53 -10.84
C GLU A 257 17.97 -2.25 -9.64
#